data_AF-A0A1D6KCD8-F1
#
_entry.id   AF-A0A1D6KCD8-F1
#
_cell.length_a   1.000
_cell.length_b   1.000
_cell.length_c   1.000
_cell.angle_alpha   90.00
_cell.angle_beta   90.00
_cell.angle_gamma   90.00
#
_symmetry.space_group_name_H-M   'P 1'
#
loop_
_entity.id
_entity.type
_entity.pdbx_description
1 polymer ?
#
loop_
_entity_poly.entity_id
_entity_poly.type
_entity_poly.pdbx_seq_one_letter_code
_entity_poly.pdbx_strand_id
1 'polypeptide(L)'
;MQDEPFYIERRNTNMSTGFGGTKGSKRVVAPNVEDQVGRGQFAIDTKNKDVKYACADLMRCNQRQMRYKLKKAYFNGVAADKVRTTSPLSTMIDEQWMQLVNMWSTPKHKDTMEALVAEPGVEGKESKTPTEAVAQVLSSSNFLHNIGLVPATKKSCNGGDPTRVAELKAKLESEKQNSLAVRAQLDVLKKKVEESEEARAKELEKINDLQKGVDETNALLRHLFSLNK
;
A
#
# COMPACT_ATOMS: atom_id res chain seq x y z
N MET A 1 43.35 -4.42 -24.47
CA MET A 1 42.82 -3.75 -25.68
C MET A 1 41.74 -4.66 -26.22
N GLN A 2 40.45 -4.38 -26.14
CA GLN A 2 39.68 -3.16 -25.86
C GLN A 2 38.46 -3.55 -25.03
N ASP A 3 38.17 -2.82 -23.95
CA ASP A 3 36.93 -2.91 -23.19
C ASP A 3 35.93 -1.92 -23.79
N GLU A 4 34.88 -2.42 -24.45
CA GLU A 4 33.75 -1.63 -24.92
C GLU A 4 32.67 -1.57 -23.82
N PRO A 5 32.37 -0.40 -23.25
CA PRO A 5 31.36 -0.28 -22.20
C PRO A 5 29.96 -0.39 -22.81
N PHE A 6 29.21 -1.41 -22.39
CA PHE A 6 27.78 -1.56 -22.70
C PHE A 6 26.99 -0.33 -22.21
N TYR A 7 26.69 0.59 -23.13
CA TYR A 7 25.81 1.73 -22.89
C TYR A 7 24.36 1.25 -22.92
N ILE A 8 23.67 1.28 -21.78
CA ILE A 8 22.23 1.00 -21.73
C ILE A 8 21.49 2.31 -22.03
N GLU A 9 21.06 2.50 -23.27
CA GLU A 9 20.09 3.54 -23.63
C GLU A 9 18.75 3.24 -22.95
N ARG A 10 18.33 4.09 -22.01
CA ARG A 10 16.94 4.14 -21.56
C ARG A 10 16.08 4.60 -22.73
N ARG A 11 15.34 3.70 -23.35
CA ARG A 11 14.21 4.08 -24.21
C ARG A 11 13.18 4.82 -23.35
N ASN A 12 13.16 6.13 -23.48
CA ASN A 12 12.15 6.97 -22.86
C ASN A 12 10.89 6.87 -23.73
N THR A 13 9.91 6.07 -23.31
CA THR A 13 8.61 6.00 -23.99
C THR A 13 7.77 7.19 -23.55
N ASN A 14 7.80 8.24 -24.37
CA ASN A 14 6.84 9.33 -24.42
C ASN A 14 5.46 8.82 -24.84
N MET A 15 4.60 8.52 -23.86
CA MET A 15 3.17 8.29 -24.09
C MET A 15 2.51 9.63 -24.44
N SER A 16 2.27 9.85 -25.72
CA SER A 16 1.48 10.95 -26.27
C SER A 16 -0.01 10.69 -26.07
N THR A 17 -0.64 11.32 -25.08
CA THR A 17 -2.10 11.37 -24.97
C THR A 17 -2.63 12.52 -25.82
N GLY A 18 -3.26 12.16 -26.95
CA GLY A 18 -3.94 13.10 -27.84
C GLY A 18 -5.13 13.77 -27.17
N PHE A 19 -5.10 15.10 -27.13
CA PHE A 19 -6.21 15.98 -26.83
C PHE A 19 -7.23 15.94 -27.97
N GLY A 20 -8.50 15.69 -27.67
CA GLY A 20 -9.59 15.81 -28.62
C GLY A 20 -10.91 16.14 -27.93
N GLY A 21 -11.47 17.32 -28.26
CA GLY A 21 -12.91 17.56 -28.18
C GLY A 21 -13.42 18.43 -27.03
N THR A 22 -13.28 19.74 -27.18
CA THR A 22 -14.11 20.76 -26.54
C THR A 22 -15.58 20.63 -26.97
N LYS A 23 -16.56 20.71 -26.05
CA LYS A 23 -17.83 21.48 -26.16
C LYS A 23 -18.53 21.59 -24.80
N GLY A 24 -19.06 22.77 -24.48
CA GLY A 24 -20.20 22.91 -23.55
C GLY A 24 -19.94 23.71 -22.29
N SER A 25 -20.17 25.02 -22.39
CA SER A 25 -20.16 25.99 -21.29
C SER A 25 -21.31 25.74 -20.29
N LYS A 26 -20.98 25.63 -19.00
CA LYS A 26 -21.83 26.09 -17.89
C LYS A 26 -20.92 26.59 -16.77
N ARG A 27 -20.92 27.91 -16.59
CA ARG A 27 -20.20 28.62 -15.53
C ARG A 27 -20.88 28.29 -14.19
N VAL A 28 -20.43 27.23 -13.53
CA VAL A 28 -20.70 27.01 -12.11
C VAL A 28 -19.54 27.65 -11.37
N VAL A 29 -19.83 28.72 -10.62
CA VAL A 29 -18.85 29.30 -9.70
C VAL A 29 -18.63 28.25 -8.61
N ALA A 30 -17.54 27.49 -8.74
CA ALA A 30 -17.08 26.58 -7.72
C ALA A 30 -16.47 27.40 -6.58
N PRO A 31 -16.75 27.08 -5.29
CA PRO A 31 -16.00 27.66 -4.20
C PRO A 31 -14.54 27.26 -4.31
N ASN A 32 -13.67 28.22 -4.03
CA ASN A 32 -12.22 28.17 -4.12
C ASN A 32 -11.64 26.85 -3.54
N VAL A 33 -11.10 25.98 -4.40
CA VAL A 33 -10.38 24.75 -4.00
C VAL A 33 -8.88 25.04 -3.97
N GLU A 34 -8.49 26.07 -3.22
CA GLU A 34 -7.10 26.30 -2.85
C GLU A 34 -6.91 25.93 -1.37
N ASP A 35 -7.15 24.66 -1.00
CA ASP A 35 -6.43 24.07 0.14
C ASP A 35 -6.61 22.55 0.30
N GLN A 36 -6.36 21.73 -0.73
CA GLN A 36 -6.10 20.29 -0.51
C GLN A 36 -5.05 19.73 -1.47
N VAL A 37 -3.85 20.33 -1.46
CA VAL A 37 -2.63 19.53 -1.70
C VAL A 37 -2.21 18.94 -0.35
N GLY A 38 -3.13 18.21 0.28
CA GLY A 38 -2.78 17.20 1.25
C GLY A 38 -2.10 16.09 0.45
N ARG A 39 -0.78 16.21 0.25
CA ARG A 39 0.07 15.06 -0.04
C ARG A 39 -0.36 13.99 0.95
N GLY A 40 -1.10 12.99 0.46
CA GLY A 40 -1.44 11.80 1.23
C GLY A 40 -0.14 11.11 1.56
N GLN A 41 0.51 11.55 2.63
CA GLN A 41 1.54 10.79 3.30
C GLN A 41 0.81 9.56 3.82
N PHE A 42 0.79 8.49 3.03
CA PHE A 42 0.61 7.16 3.56
C PHE A 42 1.82 6.92 4.44
N ALA A 43 1.74 7.40 5.68
CA ALA A 43 2.73 7.14 6.70
C ALA A 43 2.72 5.62 6.89
N ILE A 44 3.69 4.95 6.29
CA ILE A 44 3.88 3.52 6.44
C ILE A 44 4.31 3.30 7.88
N ASP A 45 3.38 2.86 8.73
CA ASP A 45 3.71 2.49 10.09
C ASP A 45 4.64 1.28 10.07
N THR A 46 5.92 1.55 10.28
CA THR A 46 6.98 0.54 10.26
C THR A 46 6.90 -0.39 11.46
N LYS A 47 6.08 -0.08 12.48
CA LYS A 47 5.81 -0.96 13.62
C LYS A 47 4.68 -1.94 13.34
N ASN A 48 3.82 -1.64 12.35
CA ASN A 48 2.72 -2.51 11.97
C ASN A 48 3.22 -3.87 11.45
N LYS A 49 2.64 -4.94 11.98
CA LYS A 49 3.02 -6.32 11.66
C LYS A 49 2.80 -6.66 10.18
N ASP A 50 1.71 -6.19 9.59
CA ASP A 50 1.35 -6.46 8.20
C ASP A 50 2.29 -5.76 7.22
N VAL A 51 2.69 -4.52 7.54
CA VAL A 51 3.70 -3.77 6.79
C VAL A 51 5.04 -4.51 6.83
N LYS A 52 5.49 -4.97 8.01
CA LYS A 52 6.72 -5.76 8.14
C LYS A 52 6.67 -7.04 7.31
N TYR A 53 5.54 -7.75 7.33
CA TYR A 53 5.37 -8.95 6.52
C TYR A 53 5.39 -8.67 5.03
N ALA A 54 4.70 -7.63 4.56
CA ALA A 54 4.70 -7.25 3.16
C ALA A 54 6.12 -6.90 2.67
N CYS A 55 6.87 -6.12 3.45
CA CYS A 55 8.26 -5.80 3.14
C CYS A 55 9.16 -7.05 3.16
N ALA A 56 9.01 -7.93 4.13
CA ALA A 56 9.77 -9.18 4.20
C ALA A 56 9.46 -10.10 3.00
N ASP A 57 8.19 -10.17 2.58
CA ASP A 57 7.77 -11.00 1.45
C ASP A 57 8.33 -10.46 0.12
N LEU A 58 8.34 -9.14 -0.07
CA LEU A 58 8.99 -8.49 -1.21
C LEU A 58 10.48 -8.86 -1.30
N MET A 59 11.20 -8.81 -0.18
CA MET A 59 12.61 -9.19 -0.14
C MET A 59 12.82 -10.69 -0.43
N ARG A 60 11.97 -11.56 0.13
CA ARG A 60 12.01 -13.01 -0.11
C ARG A 60 11.72 -13.36 -1.58
N CYS A 61 10.84 -12.61 -2.24
CA CYS A 61 10.55 -12.80 -3.66
C CYS A 61 11.77 -12.50 -4.53
N ASN A 62 12.46 -11.39 -4.28
CA ASN A 62 13.70 -11.04 -4.99
C ASN A 62 14.79 -12.11 -4.79
N GLN A 63 15.00 -12.55 -3.55
CA GLN A 63 15.94 -13.63 -3.25
C GLN A 63 15.56 -14.94 -3.97
N ARG A 64 14.28 -15.28 -4.03
CA ARG A 64 13.78 -16.46 -4.73
C ARG A 64 14.07 -16.38 -6.23
N GLN A 65 13.79 -15.24 -6.86
CA GLN A 65 14.08 -15.02 -8.28
C GLN A 65 15.58 -15.13 -8.57
N MET A 66 16.43 -14.52 -7.73
CA MET A 66 17.88 -14.64 -7.84
C MET A 66 18.33 -16.10 -7.76
N ARG A 67 17.84 -16.85 -6.77
CA ARG A 67 18.12 -18.28 -6.62
C ARG A 67 17.68 -19.10 -7.82
N TYR A 68 16.52 -18.81 -8.42
CA TYR A 68 16.07 -19.49 -9.64
C TYR A 68 16.99 -19.23 -10.83
N LYS A 69 17.38 -17.97 -11.07
CA LYS A 69 18.33 -17.63 -12.14
C LYS A 69 19.66 -18.36 -11.95
N LEU A 70 20.12 -18.43 -10.72
CA LEU A 70 21.36 -19.08 -10.35
C LEU A 70 21.29 -20.60 -10.54
N LYS A 71 20.23 -21.25 -10.04
CA LYS A 71 19.97 -22.68 -10.23
C LYS A 71 19.90 -23.01 -11.73
N LYS A 72 19.18 -22.20 -12.51
CA LYS A 72 19.01 -22.40 -13.96
C LYS A 72 20.33 -22.28 -14.74
N ALA A 73 21.20 -21.35 -14.38
CA ALA A 73 22.43 -21.08 -15.13
C ALA A 73 23.59 -22.04 -14.78
N TYR A 74 23.69 -22.45 -13.51
CA TYR A 74 24.90 -23.13 -13.01
C TYR A 74 24.65 -24.53 -12.42
N PHE A 75 23.39 -24.92 -12.26
CA PHE A 75 23.03 -26.22 -11.66
C PHE A 75 22.17 -27.07 -12.60
N ASN A 76 21.16 -26.49 -13.25
CA ASN A 76 20.32 -27.21 -14.21
C ASN A 76 21.15 -27.56 -15.46
N GLY A 77 21.17 -28.85 -15.84
CA GLY A 77 21.88 -29.32 -17.04
C GLY A 77 23.40 -29.47 -16.88
N VAL A 78 23.94 -29.23 -15.68
CA VAL A 78 25.35 -29.48 -15.36
C VAL A 78 25.45 -30.84 -14.68
N ALA A 79 26.32 -31.73 -15.19
CA ALA A 79 26.60 -33.00 -14.53
C ALA A 79 27.07 -32.76 -13.09
N ALA A 80 26.60 -33.58 -12.13
CA ALA A 80 26.85 -33.37 -10.71
C ALA A 80 28.35 -33.21 -10.38
N ASP A 81 29.21 -33.94 -11.09
CA ASP A 81 30.66 -33.91 -10.92
C ASP A 81 31.33 -32.61 -11.41
N LYS A 82 30.59 -31.77 -12.14
CA LYS A 82 31.07 -30.49 -12.69
C LYS A 82 30.37 -29.27 -12.10
N VAL A 83 29.55 -29.45 -11.06
CA VAL A 83 28.95 -28.30 -10.37
C VAL A 83 30.06 -27.49 -9.71
N ARG A 84 30.11 -26.19 -10.02
CA ARG A 84 31.16 -25.29 -9.52
C ARG A 84 31.14 -25.28 -7.99
N THR A 85 32.30 -25.40 -7.38
CA THR A 85 32.45 -25.29 -5.91
C THR A 85 32.60 -23.84 -5.47
N THR A 86 32.98 -22.94 -6.38
CA THR A 86 33.14 -21.50 -6.15
C THR A 86 31.89 -20.72 -6.52
N SER A 87 31.58 -19.67 -5.76
CA SER A 87 30.46 -18.78 -6.02
C SER A 87 30.65 -18.07 -7.38
N PRO A 88 29.68 -18.18 -8.29
CA PRO A 88 29.70 -17.44 -9.55
C PRO A 88 29.26 -15.96 -9.38
N LEU A 89 28.90 -15.54 -8.16
CA LEU A 89 28.48 -14.19 -7.85
C LEU A 89 29.47 -13.56 -6.86
N SER A 90 30.05 -12.42 -7.23
CA SER A 90 30.93 -11.65 -6.33
C SER A 90 30.21 -11.16 -5.07
N THR A 91 28.88 -11.04 -5.10
CA THR A 91 28.08 -10.60 -3.97
C THR A 91 27.78 -11.71 -2.96
N MET A 92 28.23 -12.94 -3.21
CA MET A 92 27.88 -14.11 -2.40
C MET A 92 29.13 -14.92 -2.05
N ILE A 93 29.21 -15.35 -0.79
CA ILE A 93 30.35 -16.12 -0.27
C ILE A 93 30.26 -17.56 -0.75
N ASP A 94 31.40 -18.19 -1.06
CA ASP A 94 31.50 -19.57 -1.54
C ASP A 94 30.82 -20.58 -0.60
N GLU A 95 30.92 -20.38 0.71
CA GLU A 95 30.22 -21.21 1.70
C GLU A 95 28.70 -21.16 1.55
N GLN A 96 28.14 -19.96 1.32
CA GLN A 96 26.72 -19.78 1.09
C GLN A 96 26.28 -20.41 -0.23
N TRP A 97 27.16 -20.40 -1.24
CA TRP A 97 26.93 -21.10 -2.52
C TRP A 97 26.86 -22.61 -2.33
N MET A 98 27.81 -23.18 -1.60
CA MET A 98 27.83 -24.62 -1.30
C MET A 98 26.60 -25.07 -0.51
N GLN A 99 26.11 -24.26 0.44
CA GLN A 99 24.85 -24.54 1.13
C GLN A 99 23.66 -24.60 0.17
N LEU A 100 23.59 -23.71 -0.83
CA LEU A 100 22.53 -23.73 -1.84
C LEU A 100 22.62 -24.96 -2.74
N VAL A 101 23.82 -25.30 -3.21
CA VAL A 101 24.08 -26.49 -4.05
C VAL A 101 23.67 -27.75 -3.29
N ASN A 102 24.07 -27.88 -2.02
CA ASN A 102 23.70 -29.02 -1.18
C ASN A 102 22.17 -29.12 -0.99
N MET A 103 21.51 -27.99 -0.69
CA MET A 103 20.04 -27.95 -0.58
C MET A 103 19.36 -28.37 -1.89
N TRP A 104 19.83 -27.92 -3.05
CA TRP A 104 19.26 -28.28 -4.34
C TRP A 104 19.50 -29.74 -4.74
N SER A 105 20.57 -30.35 -4.24
CA SER A 105 20.88 -31.78 -4.40
C SER A 105 20.01 -32.71 -3.55
N THR A 106 19.21 -32.18 -2.61
CA THR A 106 18.29 -32.99 -1.81
C THR A 106 17.14 -33.56 -2.66
N PRO A 107 16.64 -34.80 -2.40
CA PRO A 107 15.59 -35.45 -3.20
C PRO A 107 14.35 -34.59 -3.41
N LYS A 108 13.88 -33.91 -2.34
CA LYS A 108 12.73 -32.98 -2.37
C LYS A 108 12.86 -31.87 -3.42
N HIS A 109 14.07 -31.52 -3.84
CA HIS A 109 14.37 -30.46 -4.82
C HIS A 109 14.92 -31.00 -6.15
N LYS A 110 15.15 -32.32 -6.24
CA LYS A 110 15.53 -33.05 -7.46
C LYS A 110 14.30 -33.43 -8.29
N ASP A 111 13.17 -33.76 -7.67
CA ASP A 111 11.95 -34.22 -8.38
C ASP A 111 11.33 -33.16 -9.32
N THR A 112 11.81 -31.91 -9.27
CA THR A 112 11.45 -30.84 -10.22
C THR A 112 12.33 -30.80 -11.48
N MET A 113 13.24 -31.76 -11.67
CA MET A 113 14.32 -31.72 -12.68
C MET A 113 14.16 -32.68 -13.87
N GLU A 114 13.21 -33.63 -13.86
CA GLU A 114 13.25 -34.76 -14.82
C GLU A 114 11.92 -34.99 -15.55
N ALA A 115 11.24 -33.92 -15.98
CA ALA A 115 10.00 -34.01 -16.76
C ALA A 115 10.12 -33.42 -18.19
N LEU A 116 11.30 -32.95 -18.61
CA LEU A 116 11.49 -32.30 -19.92
C LEU A 116 12.68 -32.83 -20.75
N VAL A 117 13.42 -33.83 -20.27
CA VAL A 117 14.62 -34.37 -20.98
C VAL A 117 14.61 -35.90 -21.02
N ALA A 118 13.43 -36.51 -21.25
CA ALA A 118 13.36 -37.88 -21.71
C ALA A 118 12.53 -37.88 -23.00
N GLU A 119 13.21 -37.81 -24.14
CA GLU A 119 12.62 -38.32 -25.38
C GLU A 119 12.51 -39.84 -25.30
N PRO A 120 11.37 -40.40 -25.70
CA PRO A 120 11.33 -41.60 -26.51
C PRO A 120 10.83 -41.21 -27.91
N GLY A 121 11.71 -41.31 -28.90
CA GLY A 121 11.29 -41.39 -30.28
C GLY A 121 10.52 -42.69 -30.52
N VAL A 122 9.23 -42.58 -30.88
CA VAL A 122 8.55 -43.50 -31.79
C VAL A 122 7.41 -42.77 -32.49
N GLU A 123 7.26 -43.10 -33.77
CA GLU A 123 6.43 -42.48 -34.80
C GLU A 123 4.95 -42.31 -34.45
N GLY A 124 4.36 -41.24 -35.01
CA GLY A 124 2.99 -41.21 -35.47
C GLY A 124 1.90 -40.98 -34.42
N LYS A 125 1.50 -39.71 -34.21
CA LYS A 125 0.14 -39.23 -34.52
C LYS A 125 -0.14 -37.80 -34.04
N GLU A 126 -0.83 -37.09 -34.92
CA GLU A 126 -1.69 -35.93 -34.72
C GLU A 126 -1.00 -34.65 -34.23
N SER A 127 -0.62 -33.83 -35.21
CA SER A 127 -0.35 -32.41 -35.04
C SER A 127 -1.54 -31.73 -34.35
N LYS A 128 -1.38 -31.44 -33.06
CA LYS A 128 -2.30 -30.60 -32.30
C LYS A 128 -2.47 -29.29 -33.04
N THR A 129 -3.71 -28.96 -33.36
CA THR A 129 -4.04 -27.71 -34.03
C THR A 129 -3.54 -26.53 -33.18
N PRO A 130 -3.14 -25.39 -33.78
CA PRO A 130 -2.67 -24.22 -33.03
C PRO A 130 -3.67 -23.79 -31.94
N THR A 131 -4.95 -23.96 -32.21
CA THR A 131 -6.06 -23.71 -31.28
C THR A 131 -6.02 -24.61 -30.05
N GLU A 132 -5.72 -25.90 -30.21
CA GLU A 132 -5.61 -26.85 -29.11
C GLU A 132 -4.35 -26.61 -28.26
N ALA A 133 -3.24 -26.23 -28.91
CA ALA A 133 -2.03 -25.81 -28.20
C ALA A 133 -2.29 -24.55 -27.36
N VAL A 134 -3.00 -23.56 -27.90
CA VAL A 134 -3.40 -22.37 -27.14
C VAL A 134 -4.36 -22.74 -26.01
N ALA A 135 -5.33 -23.64 -26.22
CA ALA A 135 -6.23 -24.08 -25.16
C ALA A 135 -5.48 -24.79 -24.01
N GLN A 136 -4.47 -25.60 -24.32
CA GLN A 136 -3.64 -26.28 -23.33
C GLN A 136 -2.75 -25.29 -22.55
N VAL A 137 -2.19 -24.29 -23.23
CA VAL A 137 -1.41 -23.22 -22.59
C VAL A 137 -2.29 -22.32 -21.73
N LEU A 138 -3.50 -21.99 -22.18
CA LEU A 138 -4.46 -21.22 -21.39
C LEU A 138 -4.96 -22.01 -20.17
N SER A 139 -5.20 -23.31 -20.32
CA SER A 139 -5.64 -24.17 -19.22
C SER A 139 -4.56 -24.42 -18.16
N SER A 140 -3.28 -24.37 -18.55
CA SER A 140 -2.14 -24.53 -17.63
C SER A 140 -1.63 -23.20 -17.06
N SER A 141 -2.04 -22.06 -17.61
CA SER A 141 -1.54 -20.74 -17.25
C SER A 141 -2.46 -19.99 -16.29
N ASN A 142 -1.89 -19.44 -15.22
CA ASN A 142 -2.58 -18.52 -14.32
C ASN A 142 -2.74 -17.11 -14.92
N PHE A 143 -2.32 -16.89 -16.17
CA PHE A 143 -2.39 -15.59 -16.83
C PHE A 143 -3.81 -15.02 -16.82
N LEU A 144 -4.83 -15.82 -17.17
CA LEU A 144 -6.24 -15.38 -17.17
C LEU A 144 -6.78 -15.04 -15.78
N HIS A 145 -6.28 -15.74 -14.74
CA HIS A 145 -6.61 -15.46 -13.34
C HIS A 145 -5.98 -14.14 -12.88
N ASN A 146 -4.73 -13.88 -13.28
CA ASN A 146 -3.99 -12.68 -12.87
C ASN A 146 -4.49 -11.40 -13.56
N ILE A 147 -5.04 -11.51 -14.78
CA ILE A 147 -5.64 -10.38 -15.51
C ILE A 147 -7.14 -10.19 -15.19
N GLY A 148 -7.71 -10.99 -14.28
CA GLY A 148 -9.09 -10.84 -13.81
C GLY A 148 -10.19 -11.28 -14.77
N LEU A 149 -9.85 -12.03 -15.82
CA LEU A 149 -10.78 -12.44 -16.88
C LEU A 149 -11.52 -13.76 -16.59
N VAL A 150 -11.12 -14.53 -15.56
CA VAL A 150 -11.78 -15.80 -15.18
C VAL A 150 -12.10 -15.81 -13.68
N PRO A 151 -13.35 -16.08 -13.26
CA PRO A 151 -13.69 -16.32 -11.86
C PRO A 151 -13.02 -17.61 -11.38
N ALA A 152 -12.17 -17.49 -10.35
CA ALA A 152 -11.33 -18.58 -9.87
C ALA A 152 -12.15 -19.84 -9.47
N THR A 153 -11.91 -20.96 -10.15
CA THR A 153 -12.26 -22.27 -9.60
C THR A 153 -11.23 -22.63 -8.54
N LYS A 154 -11.74 -22.91 -7.35
CA LYS A 154 -11.03 -22.97 -6.07
C LYS A 154 -9.77 -23.86 -6.10
N LYS A 155 -8.59 -23.28 -5.85
CA LYS A 155 -7.47 -23.93 -5.14
C LYS A 155 -6.53 -22.93 -4.47
N SER A 156 -6.72 -22.85 -3.15
CA SER A 156 -5.83 -22.44 -2.06
C SER A 156 -4.49 -21.73 -2.39
N CYS A 157 -4.45 -20.43 -2.10
CA CYS A 157 -3.43 -19.84 -1.24
C CYS A 157 -4.14 -18.77 -0.40
N ASN A 158 -4.08 -18.92 0.93
CA ASN A 158 -4.84 -18.17 1.97
C ASN A 158 -5.75 -17.06 1.43
N GLY A 159 -6.99 -17.49 1.16
CA GLY A 159 -8.03 -16.61 0.68
C GLY A 159 -8.25 -15.45 1.63
N GLY A 160 -8.70 -14.34 1.05
CA GLY A 160 -9.55 -13.42 1.80
C GLY A 160 -10.70 -14.24 2.36
N ASP A 161 -10.54 -14.68 3.60
CA ASP A 161 -11.54 -15.42 4.33
C ASP A 161 -12.83 -14.60 4.28
N PRO A 162 -13.89 -15.09 3.61
CA PRO A 162 -15.15 -14.35 3.50
C PRO A 162 -15.72 -14.03 4.88
N THR A 163 -15.39 -14.82 5.90
CA THR A 163 -15.69 -14.55 7.32
C THR A 163 -15.01 -13.27 7.81
N ARG A 164 -13.72 -13.09 7.48
CA ARG A 164 -12.95 -11.90 7.84
C ARG A 164 -13.40 -10.66 7.09
N VAL A 165 -13.84 -10.79 5.83
CA VAL A 165 -14.45 -9.69 5.07
C VAL A 165 -15.80 -9.28 5.68
N ALA A 166 -16.63 -10.24 6.09
CA ALA A 166 -17.89 -9.96 6.77
C ALA A 166 -17.66 -9.30 8.15
N GLU A 167 -16.66 -9.76 8.90
CA GLU A 167 -16.27 -9.17 10.18
C GLU A 167 -15.76 -7.72 10.02
N LEU A 168 -14.95 -7.45 8.99
CA LEU A 168 -14.48 -6.11 8.68
C LEU A 168 -15.64 -5.18 8.26
N LYS A 169 -16.62 -5.67 7.51
CA LYS A 169 -17.83 -4.89 7.19
C LYS A 169 -18.66 -4.58 8.43
N ALA A 170 -18.82 -5.54 9.34
CA ALA A 170 -19.54 -5.31 10.60
C ALA A 170 -18.82 -4.28 11.48
N LYS A 171 -17.48 -4.35 11.57
CA LYS A 171 -16.67 -3.36 12.30
C LYS A 171 -16.76 -1.97 11.66
N LEU A 172 -16.73 -1.89 10.32
CA LEU A 172 -16.87 -0.62 9.61
C LEU A 172 -18.24 0.03 9.87
N GLU A 173 -19.33 -0.74 9.87
CA GLU A 173 -20.67 -0.21 10.14
C GLU A 173 -20.86 0.19 11.62
N SER A 174 -20.32 -0.58 12.56
CA SER A 174 -20.37 -0.18 13.97
C SER A 174 -19.51 1.06 14.25
N GLU A 175 -18.38 1.22 13.57
CA GLU A 175 -17.53 2.41 13.66
C GLU A 175 -18.20 3.64 13.01
N LYS A 176 -18.90 3.48 11.88
CA LYS A 176 -19.75 4.55 11.31
C LYS A 176 -20.82 4.98 12.31
N GLN A 177 -21.52 4.05 12.94
CA GLN A 177 -22.54 4.37 13.92
C GLN A 177 -21.95 5.06 15.16
N ASN A 178 -20.77 4.65 15.60
CA ASN A 178 -20.04 5.31 16.67
C ASN A 178 -19.64 6.74 16.27
N SER A 179 -19.17 6.95 15.03
CA SER A 179 -18.84 8.29 14.54
C SER A 179 -20.06 9.23 14.53
N LEU A 180 -21.24 8.72 14.19
CA LEU A 180 -22.49 9.46 14.25
C LEU A 180 -22.88 9.81 15.70
N ALA A 181 -22.70 8.86 16.62
CA ALA A 181 -22.95 9.09 18.04
C ALA A 181 -22.00 10.15 18.63
N VAL A 182 -20.70 10.09 18.32
CA VAL A 182 -19.71 11.10 18.72
C VAL A 182 -20.06 12.46 18.13
N ARG A 183 -20.47 12.51 16.86
CA ARG A 183 -20.86 13.77 16.22
C ARG A 183 -22.09 14.40 16.86
N ALA A 184 -23.10 13.59 17.21
CA ALA A 184 -24.26 14.07 17.96
C ALA A 184 -23.88 14.61 19.34
N GLN A 185 -22.93 13.96 20.04
CA GLN A 185 -22.42 14.50 21.32
C GLN A 185 -21.68 15.82 21.14
N LEU A 186 -20.88 15.98 20.07
CA LEU A 186 -20.22 17.25 19.76
C LEU A 186 -21.22 18.37 19.49
N ASP A 187 -22.32 18.10 18.79
CA ASP A 187 -23.36 19.10 18.55
C ASP A 187 -24.04 19.53 19.85
N VAL A 188 -24.32 18.59 20.75
CA VAL A 188 -24.87 18.88 22.09
C VAL A 188 -23.88 19.69 22.94
N LEU A 189 -22.59 19.31 22.96
CA LEU A 189 -21.56 20.05 23.70
C LEU A 189 -21.39 21.46 23.13
N LYS A 190 -21.35 21.60 21.80
CA LYS A 190 -21.24 22.89 21.13
C LYS A 190 -22.37 23.82 21.55
N LYS A 191 -23.61 23.32 21.56
CA LYS A 191 -24.76 24.11 22.02
C LYS A 191 -24.61 24.55 23.48
N LYS A 192 -24.16 23.66 24.37
CA LYS A 192 -23.92 24.00 25.78
C LYS A 192 -22.79 25.02 25.98
N VAL A 193 -21.76 24.97 25.14
CA VAL A 193 -20.67 25.96 25.17
C VAL A 193 -21.19 27.33 24.76
N GLU A 194 -21.97 27.41 23.69
CA GLU A 194 -22.61 28.66 23.25
C GLU A 194 -23.51 29.25 24.36
N GLU A 195 -24.41 28.44 24.92
CA GLU A 195 -25.29 28.85 26.02
C GLU A 195 -24.49 29.31 27.26
N SER A 196 -23.37 28.64 27.57
CA SER A 196 -22.46 29.03 28.65
C SER A 196 -21.70 30.32 28.35
N GLU A 197 -21.34 30.58 27.09
CA GLU A 197 -20.64 31.78 26.66
C GLU A 197 -21.54 33.01 26.72
N GLU A 198 -22.79 32.87 26.25
CA GLU A 198 -23.82 33.91 26.38
C GLU A 198 -24.08 34.26 27.86
N ALA A 199 -24.11 33.27 28.75
CA ALA A 199 -24.26 33.51 30.18
C ALA A 199 -23.07 34.30 30.76
N ARG A 200 -21.84 33.98 30.35
CA ARG A 200 -20.64 34.73 30.77
C ARG A 200 -20.63 36.16 30.25
N ALA A 201 -21.10 36.39 29.02
CA ALA A 201 -21.17 37.74 28.46
C ALA A 201 -22.07 38.65 29.30
N LYS A 202 -23.24 38.16 29.71
CA LYS A 202 -24.16 38.90 30.59
C LYS A 202 -23.57 39.16 31.98
N GLU A 203 -22.81 38.21 32.51
CA GLU A 203 -22.15 38.38 33.80
C GLU A 203 -21.05 39.45 33.74
N LEU A 204 -20.26 39.50 32.65
CA LEU A 204 -19.26 40.53 32.43
C LEU A 204 -19.87 41.94 32.32
N GLU A 205 -21.00 42.07 31.63
CA GLU A 205 -21.73 43.34 31.54
C GLU A 205 -22.13 43.85 32.93
N LYS A 206 -22.68 42.96 33.78
CA LYS A 206 -23.05 43.29 35.16
C LYS A 206 -21.85 43.70 36.02
N ILE A 207 -20.71 43.03 35.87
CA ILE A 207 -19.47 43.40 36.57
C ILE A 207 -19.00 44.80 36.14
N ASN A 208 -19.10 45.10 34.86
CA ASN A 208 -18.71 46.41 34.34
C ASN A 208 -19.59 47.55 34.88
N ASP A 209 -20.91 47.34 34.96
CA ASP A 209 -21.83 48.32 35.56
C ASP A 209 -21.54 48.58 37.03
N LEU A 210 -21.27 47.51 37.80
CA LEU A 210 -20.88 47.62 39.20
C LEU A 210 -19.53 48.35 39.35
N GLN A 211 -18.55 48.03 38.50
CA GLN A 211 -17.25 48.68 38.52
C GLN A 211 -17.38 50.18 38.25
N LYS A 212 -18.22 50.57 37.28
CA LYS A 212 -18.52 51.97 37.00
C LYS A 212 -19.12 52.67 38.22
N GLY A 213 -20.09 52.06 38.90
CA GLY A 213 -20.65 52.59 40.14
C GLY A 213 -19.61 52.74 41.26
N VAL A 214 -18.70 51.77 41.40
CA VAL A 214 -17.56 51.85 42.33
C VAL A 214 -16.63 53.01 41.97
N ASP A 215 -16.33 53.23 40.69
CA ASP A 215 -15.47 54.32 40.25
C ASP A 215 -16.11 55.69 40.47
N GLU A 216 -17.41 55.82 40.23
CA GLU A 216 -18.19 57.04 40.51
C GLU A 216 -18.21 57.37 42.01
N THR A 217 -18.51 56.39 42.86
CA THR A 217 -18.50 56.57 44.32
C THR A 217 -17.09 56.91 44.82
N ASN A 218 -16.04 56.27 44.29
CA ASN A 218 -14.66 56.61 44.60
C ASN A 218 -14.29 58.03 44.17
N ALA A 219 -14.77 58.50 43.02
CA ALA A 219 -14.55 59.86 42.55
C ALA A 219 -15.21 60.90 43.48
N LEU A 220 -16.45 60.64 43.91
CA LEU A 220 -17.15 61.48 44.88
C LEU A 220 -16.42 61.53 46.22
N LEU A 221 -15.94 60.39 46.72
CA LEU A 221 -15.14 60.34 47.96
C LEU A 221 -13.87 61.18 47.84
N ARG A 222 -13.12 61.07 46.73
CA ARG A 222 -11.92 61.88 46.48
C ARG A 222 -12.23 63.38 46.46
N HIS A 223 -13.35 63.77 45.87
CA HIS A 223 -13.80 65.17 45.85
C HIS A 223 -14.11 65.68 47.27
N LEU A 224 -14.86 64.92 48.06
CA LEU A 224 -15.20 65.27 49.44
C LEU A 224 -13.96 65.39 50.35
N PHE A 225 -12.98 64.49 50.21
CA PHE A 225 -11.73 64.60 50.95
C PHE A 225 -10.87 65.81 50.53
N SER A 226 -11.01 66.28 49.29
CA SER A 226 -10.29 67.46 48.80
C SER A 226 -10.87 68.77 49.31
N LEU A 227 -12.16 68.79 49.69
CA LEU A 227 -12.84 69.97 50.27
C LEU A 227 -12.58 70.16 51.77
N ASN A 228 -12.13 69.11 52.47
CA ASN A 228 -11.84 69.13 53.90
C ASN A 228 -10.34 69.35 54.21
N LYS A 229 -9.62 69.95 53.26
CA LYS A 229 -8.18 70.21 53.32
C LYS A 229 -7.93 71.70 53.22
#